data_AF-A0A4Q5RGA1-F1
#
_entry.id   AF-A0A4Q5RGA1-F1
#
_cell.length_a   1.000
_cell.length_b   1.000
_cell.length_c   1.000
_cell.angle_alpha   90.00
_cell.angle_beta   90.00
_cell.angle_gamma   90.00
#
_symmetry.space_group_name_H-M   'P 1'
#
loop_
_entity.id
_entity.type
_entity.pdbx_description
1 polymer ?
#
loop_
_entity_poly.entity_id
_entity_poly.type
_entity_poly.pdbx_seq_one_letter_code
_entity_poly.pdbx_strand_id
1 'polypeptide(L)'
;MPRIKLQRFADNATRPDIVEPGKSTFGQLAGNWRADFFHNDHPLVLEVGCGKGEYTVGLAQLHPAQNFLGLDIKGERIWRGSTRA
;
A
#
# COMPACT_ATOMS: atom_id res chain seq x y z
N MET A 1 -13.53 -16.78 -10.28
CA MET A 1 -14.77 -16.54 -9.52
C MET A 1 -14.85 -15.08 -9.08
N PRO A 2 -15.79 -14.28 -9.61
CA PRO A 2 -15.95 -12.87 -9.26
C PRO A 2 -16.13 -12.59 -7.75
N ARG A 3 -16.63 -13.57 -6.99
CA ARG A 3 -16.82 -13.49 -5.53
C ARG A 3 -15.52 -13.22 -4.75
N ILE A 4 -14.41 -13.85 -5.11
CA ILE A 4 -13.11 -13.66 -4.43
C ILE A 4 -12.57 -12.25 -4.66
N LYS A 5 -12.77 -11.70 -5.87
CA LYS A 5 -12.34 -10.34 -6.19
C LYS A 5 -13.05 -9.31 -5.32
N LEU A 6 -14.38 -9.44 -5.19
CA LEU A 6 -15.18 -8.55 -4.34
C LEU A 6 -14.81 -8.65 -2.87
N GLN A 7 -14.54 -9.87 -2.37
CA GLN A 7 -14.04 -10.05 -1.01
C GLN A 7 -12.72 -9.32 -0.78
N ARG A 8 -11.76 -9.42 -1.71
CA ARG A 8 -10.47 -8.71 -1.58
C ARG A 8 -10.62 -7.19 -1.57
N PHE A 9 -11.55 -6.64 -2.35
CA PHE A 9 -11.85 -5.21 -2.27
C PHE A 9 -12.48 -4.82 -0.94
N ALA A 10 -13.42 -5.64 -0.43
CA ALA A 10 -14.02 -5.41 0.88
C ALA A 10 -12.96 -5.46 1.99
N ASP A 11 -12.03 -6.41 1.94
CA ASP A 11 -10.90 -6.50 2.85
C ASP A 11 -9.99 -5.28 2.73
N ASN A 12 -9.62 -4.88 1.51
CA ASN A 12 -8.77 -3.71 1.29
C ASN A 12 -9.37 -2.45 1.93
N ALA A 13 -10.68 -2.27 1.85
CA ALA A 13 -11.39 -1.12 2.41
C ALA A 13 -11.22 -0.99 3.93
N THR A 14 -10.94 -2.08 4.65
CA THR A 14 -10.73 -2.06 6.10
C THR A 14 -9.27 -1.93 6.51
N ARG A 15 -8.33 -2.01 5.57
CA ARG A 15 -6.89 -2.07 5.88
C ARG A 15 -6.26 -0.68 6.02
N PRO A 16 -5.51 -0.41 7.10
CA PRO A 16 -4.91 0.90 7.33
C PRO A 16 -3.72 1.19 6.41
N ASP A 17 -3.01 0.15 5.97
CA ASP A 17 -1.85 0.22 5.08
C ASP A 17 -2.23 0.45 3.60
N ILE A 18 -3.52 0.42 3.26
CA ILE A 18 -4.02 0.67 1.91
C ILE A 18 -4.67 2.05 1.84
N VAL A 19 -4.15 2.90 0.95
CA VAL A 19 -4.69 4.23 0.62
C VAL A 19 -5.48 4.14 -0.69
N GLU A 20 -6.78 4.38 -0.66
CA GLU A 20 -7.67 4.25 -1.82
C GLU A 20 -8.89 5.20 -1.72
N PRO A 21 -9.56 5.52 -2.84
CA PRO A 21 -10.73 6.40 -2.83
C PRO A 21 -11.79 5.98 -1.80
N GLY A 22 -12.30 6.96 -1.06
CA GLY A 22 -13.30 6.75 0.01
C GLY A 22 -12.69 6.68 1.41
N LYS A 23 -11.37 6.52 1.54
CA LYS A 23 -10.67 6.64 2.83
C LYS A 23 -10.25 8.09 3.10
N SER A 24 -10.20 8.48 4.37
CA SER A 24 -9.73 9.80 4.79
C SER A 24 -8.28 10.08 4.42
N THR A 25 -7.46 9.04 4.25
CA THR A 25 -6.05 9.16 3.83
C THR A 25 -5.91 9.49 2.35
N PHE A 26 -6.93 9.23 1.52
CA PHE A 26 -6.82 9.41 0.08
C PHE A 26 -6.81 10.89 -0.31
N GLY A 27 -5.77 11.30 -1.04
CA GLY A 27 -5.56 12.69 -1.45
C GLY A 27 -5.04 13.63 -0.35
N GLN A 28 -4.87 13.15 0.89
CA GLN A 28 -4.41 13.97 2.03
C GLN A 28 -2.91 13.81 2.33
N LEU A 29 -2.28 12.73 1.86
CA LEU A 29 -0.89 12.39 2.21
C LEU A 29 0.17 13.07 1.32
N ALA A 30 -0.23 13.88 0.35
CA ALA A 30 0.71 14.56 -0.54
C ALA A 30 1.65 15.47 0.26
N GLY A 31 2.96 15.25 0.17
CA GLY A 31 3.97 15.95 0.96
C GLY A 31 4.17 15.43 2.38
N ASN A 32 3.19 14.72 2.96
CA ASN A 32 3.19 14.36 4.38
C ASN A 32 3.29 12.85 4.67
N TRP A 33 3.56 12.00 3.67
CA TRP A 33 3.67 10.54 3.84
C TRP A 33 4.51 10.10 5.05
N ARG A 34 5.64 10.76 5.29
CA ARG A 34 6.54 10.43 6.41
C ARG A 34 5.93 10.74 7.77
N ALA A 35 5.34 11.93 7.91
CA ALA A 35 4.72 12.35 9.16
C ALA A 35 3.39 11.63 9.43
N ASP A 36 2.50 11.60 8.43
CA ASP A 36 1.10 11.25 8.62
C ASP A 36 0.78 9.77 8.35
N PHE A 37 1.70 9.02 7.73
CA PHE A 37 1.49 7.60 7.40
C PHE A 37 2.56 6.68 7.98
N PHE A 38 3.85 6.95 7.74
CA PHE A 38 4.96 6.10 8.20
C PHE A 38 5.48 6.44 9.61
N HIS A 39 5.16 7.65 10.08
CA HIS A 39 5.54 8.19 11.39
C HIS A 39 7.05 8.12 11.67
N ASN A 40 7.86 8.36 10.64
CA ASN A 40 9.31 8.36 10.71
C ASN A 40 9.91 9.22 9.58
N ASP A 41 11.20 9.54 9.67
CA ASP A 41 11.91 10.38 8.69
C ASP A 41 12.66 9.58 7.61
N HIS A 42 12.42 8.28 7.47
CA HIS A 42 13.12 7.44 6.49
C HIS A 42 12.81 7.82 5.04
N PRO A 43 13.78 7.70 4.11
CA PRO A 43 13.59 7.88 2.68
C PRO A 43 12.34 7.16 2.16
N LEU A 44 11.58 7.80 1.27
CA LEU A 44 10.40 7.20 0.66
C LEU A 44 10.72 6.72 -0.76
N VAL A 45 10.43 5.46 -1.03
CA VAL A 45 10.56 4.82 -2.35
C VAL A 45 9.16 4.50 -2.87
N LEU A 46 8.88 4.86 -4.13
CA LEU A 46 7.63 4.56 -4.80
C LEU A 46 7.84 3.53 -5.91
N GLU A 47 7.10 2.43 -5.87
CA GLU A 47 7.00 1.46 -6.96
C GLU A 47 5.69 1.68 -7.74
N VAL A 48 5.81 2.11 -8.99
CA VAL A 48 4.67 2.31 -9.89
C VAL A 48 4.43 1.03 -10.69
N GLY A 49 3.20 0.50 -10.61
CA GLY A 49 2.85 -0.79 -11.21
C GLY A 49 3.25 -1.99 -10.34
N CYS A 50 3.07 -1.89 -9.02
CA CYS A 50 3.54 -2.90 -8.06
C CYS A 50 2.78 -4.25 -8.15
N GLY A 51 1.67 -4.32 -8.88
CA GLY A 51 0.86 -5.51 -9.07
C GLY A 51 0.36 -6.07 -7.74
N LYS A 52 0.99 -7.15 -7.28
CA LYS A 52 0.66 -7.81 -6.01
C LYS A 52 1.41 -7.24 -4.80
N GLY A 53 2.34 -6.30 -5.00
CA GLY A 53 3.17 -5.72 -3.94
C GLY A 53 4.28 -6.64 -3.43
N GLU A 54 4.58 -7.76 -4.12
CA GLU A 54 5.59 -8.72 -3.66
C GLU A 54 7.00 -8.10 -3.66
N TYR A 55 7.31 -7.27 -4.65
CA TYR A 55 8.59 -6.58 -4.74
C TYR A 55 8.68 -5.45 -3.72
N THR A 56 7.64 -4.61 -3.61
CA THR A 56 7.53 -3.55 -2.59
C THR A 56 7.80 -4.08 -1.19
N VAL A 57 7.09 -5.14 -0.78
CA VAL A 57 7.23 -5.74 0.57
C VAL A 57 8.60 -6.37 0.75
N GLY A 58 9.11 -7.09 -0.26
CA GLY A 58 10.45 -7.69 -0.19
C GLY A 58 11.55 -6.64 -0.03
N LEU A 59 11.47 -5.52 -0.74
CA LEU A 59 12.43 -4.43 -0.59
C LEU A 59 12.31 -3.75 0.78
N ALA A 60 11.10 -3.55 1.30
CA ALA A 60 10.90 -3.01 2.64
C ALA A 60 11.55 -3.88 3.73
N GLN A 61 11.46 -5.20 3.59
CA GLN A 61 12.09 -6.15 4.50
C GLN A 61 13.63 -6.11 4.43
N LEU A 62 14.19 -5.95 3.21
CA LEU A 62 15.64 -5.87 3.00
C LEU A 62 16.23 -4.51 3.40
N HIS A 63 15.42 -3.45 3.38
CA HIS A 63 15.85 -2.07 3.63
C HIS A 63 14.97 -1.39 4.70
N PRO A 64 15.04 -1.81 5.98
CA PRO A 64 14.18 -1.31 7.05
C PRO A 64 14.37 0.19 7.37
N ALA A 65 15.48 0.79 6.91
CA ALA A 65 15.75 2.22 7.03
C ALA A 65 15.12 3.05 5.90
N GLN A 66 14.21 2.48 5.10
CA GLN A 66 13.48 3.13 4.01
C GLN A 66 12.00 2.77 4.10
N ASN A 67 11.13 3.70 3.71
CA ASN A 67 9.70 3.50 3.56
C ASN A 67 9.38 3.16 2.11
N PHE A 68 8.52 2.17 1.87
CA PHE A 68 8.14 1.73 0.53
C PHE A 68 6.64 1.90 0.30
N LEU A 69 6.28 2.52 -0.82
CA LEU A 69 4.91 2.70 -1.26
C LEU A 69 4.71 1.99 -2.60
N GLY A 70 3.74 1.08 -2.67
CA GLY A 70 3.36 0.39 -3.90
C GLY A 70 2.10 1.01 -4.48
N LEU A 71 2.12 1.38 -5.77
CA LEU A 71 0.99 1.92 -6.50
C LEU A 71 0.60 0.99 -7.65
N ASP A 72 -0.66 0.58 -7.72
CA ASP A 72 -1.21 -0.13 -8.87
C ASP A 72 -2.68 0.24 -9.09
N ILE A 73 -3.12 0.24 -10.35
CA ILE A 73 -4.50 0.54 -10.73
C ILE A 73 -5.46 -0.63 -10.40
N LYS A 74 -4.95 -1.85 -10.29
CA LYS A 74 -5.72 -3.07 -9.98
C LYS A 74 -5.68 -3.36 -8.48
N GLY A 75 -6.48 -2.60 -7.73
CA GLY A 75 -6.50 -2.63 -6.26
C GLY A 75 -6.68 -4.03 -5.64
N GLU A 76 -7.41 -4.95 -6.27
CA GLU A 76 -7.62 -6.30 -5.72
C GLU A 76 -6.31 -7.11 -5.58
N ARG A 77 -5.28 -6.73 -6.34
CA ARG A 77 -3.98 -7.40 -6.32
C ARG A 77 -3.14 -6.96 -5.13
N ILE A 78 -3.27 -5.70 -4.72
CA ILE A 78 -2.58 -5.10 -3.57
C ILE A 78 -2.87 -5.88 -2.28
N TRP A 79 -4.08 -6.46 -2.17
CA TRP A 79 -4.47 -7.36 -1.08
C TRP A 79 -3.40 -8.40 -0.72
N ARG A 80 -2.66 -8.93 -1.72
CA ARG A 80 -1.61 -9.93 -1.44
C ARG A 80 -0.41 -9.33 -0.71
N GLY A 81 0.09 -8.19 -1.18
CA GLY A 81 1.23 -7.49 -0.58
C GLY A 81 0.88 -7.04 0.82
N SER A 82 -0.27 -6.37 0.96
CA SER A 82 -0.81 -5.95 2.25
C SER A 82 -1.04 -7.11 3.24
N THR A 83 -1.29 -8.35 2.77
CA THR A 83 -1.40 -9.52 3.66
C THR A 83 -0.05 -10.01 4.20
N ARG A 84 1.06 -9.57 3.60
CA ARG A 84 2.43 -9.98 3.94
C ARG A 84 3.27 -8.83 4.49
N ALA A 85 2.71 -7.61 4.50
CA ALA A 85 3.34 -6.38 4.96
C ALA A 85 3.37 -6.33 6.49
#